data_AF-A0A8H8QH34-F1
#
_entry.id   AF-A0A8H8QH34-F1
#
_cell.length_a   1.000
_cell.length_b   1.000
_cell.length_c   1.000
_cell.angle_alpha   90.00
_cell.angle_beta   90.00
_cell.angle_gamma   90.00
#
_symmetry.space_group_name_H-M   'P 1'
#
loop_
_entity.id
_entity.type
_entity.pdbx_description
1 polymer ?
#
loop_
_entity_poly.entity_id
_entity_poly.type
_entity_poly.pdbx_seq_one_letter_code
_entity_poly.pdbx_strand_id
1 'polypeptide(L)'
;MELVQTNSTSSRSGGNSPTTTKSRGALPPKDPFPEVLDWAEEVEIAEAKKARNETRKAERRDKAAQVKQAKLAQLAADRLAGKPPPLHKTIHNFKERGSFQTKAQSGHPHSWTATSDHYLQCEVLKNLFLSWRQLSSLLGDIPITQLWKAAYQAGINCHIALQKLFLTAKNRHKHLEWAKANGSTDWRGVLFTDEAAVKVGYQPGRTWVSCQKNTGEDINNMVPTFRSGRFSIRVWAGIAYNLKTLLVVLPLAPRKKRLGSGNQWDPAENLTAVRYHDWIINGLLGDAVTAVSAYPDGLSVVEDSSSCHQAAICKQRQAEYNIQTQEHPPALPDLNPIENIWYVVKNLLGKCLPVPKTWDELARAAEEVWNTQITLEHINPVVSGCAPRTRNMW
;
A
#
# COMPACT_ATOMS: atom_id res chain seq x y z
N MET A 1 6.10 -87.23 -39.21
CA MET A 1 6.60 -86.54 -38.00
C MET A 1 5.77 -85.27 -37.87
N GLU A 2 4.53 -85.45 -37.39
CA GLU A 2 4.10 -85.08 -36.01
C GLU A 2 4.05 -83.55 -35.88
N LEU A 3 2.92 -82.82 -35.89
CA LEU A 3 1.53 -83.05 -35.48
C LEU A 3 1.34 -83.37 -33.98
N VAL A 4 0.54 -82.50 -33.34
CA VAL A 4 -0.31 -82.69 -32.14
C VAL A 4 0.31 -82.44 -30.76
N GLN A 5 -0.30 -81.49 -30.03
CA GLN A 5 -1.01 -81.64 -28.72
C GLN A 5 -1.04 -80.24 -28.05
N THR A 6 -2.13 -79.46 -27.98
CA THR A 6 -3.52 -79.65 -27.50
C THR A 6 -3.64 -80.44 -26.20
N ASN A 7 -3.99 -79.72 -25.12
CA ASN A 7 -4.96 -80.12 -24.09
C ASN A 7 -5.72 -78.84 -23.72
N SER A 8 -7.00 -78.63 -24.03
CA SER A 8 -8.26 -79.35 -23.76
C SER A 8 -8.79 -79.15 -22.32
N THR A 9 -10.12 -78.98 -22.25
CA THR A 9 -11.04 -78.73 -21.10
C THR A 9 -11.42 -77.25 -20.85
N SER A 10 -12.68 -76.87 -20.68
CA SER A 10 -13.98 -77.50 -20.94
C SER A 10 -15.03 -76.38 -20.93
N SER A 11 -16.00 -76.44 -21.83
CA SER A 11 -17.21 -75.61 -21.81
C SER A 11 -18.18 -76.09 -20.73
N ARG A 12 -18.75 -75.17 -19.95
CA ARG A 12 -20.09 -75.36 -19.36
C ARG A 12 -20.87 -74.07 -19.38
N SER A 13 -22.03 -74.18 -20.00
CA SER A 13 -23.12 -73.23 -20.16
C SER A 13 -23.63 -72.64 -18.85
N GLY A 14 -23.97 -71.35 -18.87
CA GLY A 14 -24.84 -70.71 -17.89
C GLY A 14 -25.27 -69.34 -18.40
N GLY A 15 -26.49 -69.24 -18.89
CA GLY A 15 -27.06 -67.98 -19.36
C GLY A 15 -27.34 -67.00 -18.23
N ASN A 16 -27.25 -65.70 -18.52
CA ASN A 16 -28.28 -64.70 -18.25
C ASN A 16 -27.84 -63.33 -18.80
N SER A 17 -28.71 -62.72 -19.59
CA SER A 17 -28.68 -61.31 -20.02
C SER A 17 -28.83 -60.34 -18.83
N PRO A 18 -28.87 -59.00 -19.04
CA PRO A 18 -27.81 -58.12 -19.53
C PRO A 18 -27.49 -57.02 -18.49
N THR A 19 -26.26 -56.51 -18.43
CA THR A 19 -25.97 -55.22 -17.77
C THR A 19 -25.20 -54.31 -18.71
N THR A 20 -25.89 -53.26 -19.14
CA THR A 20 -25.40 -52.18 -19.98
C THR A 20 -24.36 -51.36 -19.22
N THR A 21 -23.09 -51.46 -19.65
CA THR A 21 -22.04 -50.52 -19.22
C THR A 21 -21.56 -49.74 -20.43
N LYS A 22 -21.94 -48.46 -20.50
CA LYS A 22 -21.53 -47.49 -21.53
C LYS A 22 -20.00 -47.34 -21.53
N SER A 23 -19.38 -47.55 -22.68
CA SER A 23 -18.00 -47.16 -22.96
C SER A 23 -17.86 -45.63 -22.92
N ARG A 24 -16.93 -45.13 -22.10
CA ARG A 24 -16.41 -43.76 -22.22
C ARG A 24 -15.28 -43.78 -23.24
N GLY A 25 -15.51 -43.19 -24.41
CA GLY A 25 -14.46 -42.87 -25.37
C GLY A 25 -13.50 -41.83 -24.78
N ALA A 26 -12.20 -42.04 -25.00
CA ALA A 26 -11.12 -41.16 -24.61
C ALA A 26 -11.16 -39.83 -25.41
N LEU A 27 -10.98 -38.71 -24.72
CA LEU A 27 -10.74 -37.39 -25.32
C LEU A 27 -9.24 -37.23 -25.63
N PRO A 28 -8.86 -36.63 -26.77
CA PRO A 28 -7.45 -36.41 -27.12
C PRO A 28 -6.81 -35.33 -26.22
N PRO A 29 -5.47 -35.31 -26.10
CA PRO A 29 -4.75 -34.37 -25.25
C PRO A 29 -4.90 -32.94 -25.78
N LYS A 30 -5.22 -32.01 -24.87
CA LYS A 30 -5.28 -30.56 -25.16
C LYS A 30 -3.86 -29.98 -25.23
N ASP A 31 -3.57 -29.25 -26.30
CA ASP A 31 -2.35 -28.47 -26.48
C ASP A 31 -2.16 -27.42 -25.36
N PRO A 32 -0.91 -27.11 -24.96
CA PRO A 32 -0.62 -26.25 -23.81
C PRO A 32 -0.35 -24.78 -24.17
N PHE A 33 -1.13 -24.17 -25.06
CA PHE A 33 -1.08 -22.72 -25.32
C PHE A 33 -2.48 -22.20 -25.69
N PRO A 34 -3.12 -21.30 -24.90
CA PRO A 34 -4.31 -20.63 -25.36
C PRO A 34 -3.93 -19.58 -26.42
N GLU A 35 -4.68 -19.59 -27.52
CA GLU A 35 -4.69 -18.59 -28.58
C GLU A 35 -4.65 -17.17 -27.99
N VAL A 36 -3.83 -16.33 -28.63
CA VAL A 36 -3.76 -14.89 -28.37
C VAL A 36 -5.16 -14.32 -28.56
N LEU A 37 -5.80 -13.91 -27.47
CA LEU A 37 -7.07 -13.18 -27.50
C LEU A 37 -6.89 -11.93 -28.36
N ASP A 38 -7.73 -11.83 -29.39
CA ASP A 38 -7.72 -10.74 -30.37
C ASP A 38 -8.15 -9.44 -29.69
N TRP A 39 -7.20 -8.51 -29.56
CA TRP A 39 -7.44 -7.17 -28.99
C TRP A 39 -8.55 -6.42 -29.73
N ALA A 40 -8.82 -6.75 -31.00
CA ALA A 40 -9.91 -6.17 -31.76
C ALA A 40 -11.30 -6.54 -31.18
N GLU A 41 -11.47 -7.78 -30.73
CA GLU A 41 -12.75 -8.29 -30.21
C GLU A 41 -13.09 -7.64 -28.86
N GLU A 42 -12.10 -7.39 -28.01
CA GLU A 42 -12.29 -6.69 -26.73
C GLU A 42 -12.66 -5.21 -26.90
N VAL A 43 -12.05 -4.53 -27.88
CA VAL A 43 -12.37 -3.14 -28.23
C VAL A 43 -13.81 -3.06 -28.76
N GLU A 44 -14.22 -3.98 -29.62
CA GLU A 44 -15.57 -4.03 -30.18
C GLU A 44 -16.63 -4.27 -29.08
N ILE A 45 -16.35 -5.14 -28.11
CA ILE A 45 -17.21 -5.37 -26.94
C ILE A 45 -17.32 -4.12 -26.05
N ALA A 46 -16.22 -3.38 -25.86
CA ALA A 46 -16.21 -2.15 -25.07
C ALA A 46 -17.01 -1.03 -25.75
N GLU A 47 -16.87 -0.88 -27.07
CA GLU A 47 -17.64 0.07 -27.88
C GLU A 47 -19.13 -0.27 -27.91
N ALA A 48 -19.48 -1.55 -28.06
CA ALA A 48 -20.87 -2.02 -27.98
C ALA A 48 -21.51 -1.72 -26.62
N LYS A 49 -20.76 -1.86 -25.51
CA LYS A 49 -21.23 -1.50 -24.16
C LYS A 49 -21.42 0.01 -24.00
N LYS A 50 -20.54 0.83 -24.57
CA LYS A 50 -20.66 2.30 -24.58
C LYS A 50 -21.91 2.74 -25.34
N ALA A 51 -22.13 2.18 -26.53
CA ALA A 51 -23.33 2.42 -27.34
C ALA A 51 -24.63 2.02 -26.60
N ARG A 52 -24.63 0.88 -25.90
CA ARG A 52 -25.78 0.40 -25.09
C ARG A 52 -26.10 1.32 -23.91
N ASN A 53 -25.08 1.92 -23.28
CA ASN A 53 -25.29 2.85 -22.18
C ASN A 53 -25.82 4.21 -22.65
N GLU A 54 -25.38 4.70 -23.81
CA GLU A 54 -25.90 5.93 -24.40
C GLU A 54 -27.35 5.79 -24.89
N THR A 55 -27.72 4.64 -25.48
CA THR A 55 -29.13 4.33 -25.81
C THR A 55 -30.01 4.29 -24.56
N ARG A 56 -29.57 3.66 -23.46
CA ARG A 56 -30.30 3.70 -22.18
C ARG A 56 -30.46 5.10 -21.60
N LYS A 57 -29.46 5.97 -21.76
CA LYS A 57 -29.57 7.38 -21.35
C LYS A 57 -30.57 8.14 -22.21
N ALA A 58 -30.57 7.91 -23.53
CA ALA A 58 -31.55 8.49 -24.45
C ALA A 58 -32.98 8.04 -24.11
N GLU A 59 -33.22 6.74 -23.89
CA GLU A 59 -34.53 6.21 -23.46
C GLU A 59 -35.01 6.85 -22.15
N ARG A 60 -34.11 7.09 -21.19
CA ARG A 60 -34.45 7.78 -19.93
C ARG A 60 -34.83 9.24 -20.17
N ARG A 61 -34.15 9.93 -21.09
CA ARG A 61 -34.48 11.30 -21.50
C ARG A 61 -35.84 11.36 -22.20
N ASP A 62 -36.11 10.41 -23.09
CA ASP A 62 -37.38 10.33 -23.81
C ASP A 62 -38.54 10.00 -22.88
N LYS A 63 -38.36 9.08 -21.92
CA LYS A 63 -39.34 8.82 -20.86
C LYS A 63 -39.60 10.07 -20.01
N ALA A 64 -38.56 10.81 -19.63
CA ALA A 64 -38.72 12.06 -18.90
C ALA A 64 -39.46 13.13 -19.72
N ALA A 65 -39.19 13.21 -21.02
CA ALA A 65 -39.88 14.11 -21.94
C ALA A 65 -41.36 13.72 -22.10
N GLN A 66 -41.67 12.42 -22.26
CA GLN A 66 -43.06 11.92 -22.32
C GLN A 66 -43.82 12.23 -21.02
N VAL A 67 -43.22 12.02 -19.85
CA VAL A 67 -43.84 12.36 -18.56
C VAL A 67 -44.10 13.87 -18.46
N LYS A 68 -43.17 14.70 -18.94
CA LYS A 68 -43.35 16.16 -18.97
C LYS A 68 -44.47 16.57 -19.93
N GLN A 69 -44.54 15.96 -21.12
CA GLN A 69 -45.57 16.20 -22.13
C GLN A 69 -46.96 15.79 -21.61
N ALA A 70 -47.07 14.62 -20.98
CA ALA A 70 -48.30 14.13 -20.37
C ALA A 70 -48.78 15.06 -19.24
N LYS A 71 -47.86 15.58 -18.42
CA LYS A 71 -48.19 16.53 -17.34
C LYS A 71 -48.67 17.88 -17.90
N LEU A 72 -48.06 18.35 -18.99
CA LEU A 72 -48.51 19.55 -19.71
C LEU A 72 -49.90 19.37 -20.35
N ALA A 73 -50.15 18.22 -20.96
CA ALA A 73 -51.46 17.87 -21.53
C ALA A 73 -52.55 17.81 -20.43
N GLN A 74 -52.24 17.21 -19.28
CA GLN A 74 -53.15 17.18 -18.13
C GLN A 74 -53.45 18.60 -17.61
N LEU A 75 -52.43 19.46 -17.51
CA LEU A 75 -52.60 20.87 -17.14
C LEU A 75 -53.44 21.67 -18.14
N ALA A 76 -53.33 21.38 -19.44
CA ALA A 76 -54.15 21.99 -20.48
C ALA A 76 -55.62 21.51 -20.42
N ALA A 77 -55.84 20.22 -20.16
CA ALA A 77 -57.18 19.65 -19.96
C ALA A 77 -57.86 20.24 -18.72
N ASP A 78 -57.14 20.39 -17.61
CA ASP A 78 -57.68 21.01 -16.39
C ASP A 78 -58.02 22.50 -16.58
N ARG A 79 -57.30 23.22 -17.44
CA ARG A 79 -57.64 24.61 -17.84
C ARG A 79 -58.93 24.69 -18.65
N LEU A 80 -59.12 23.79 -19.62
CA LEU A 80 -60.34 23.72 -20.42
C LEU A 80 -61.56 23.31 -19.56
N ALA A 81 -61.33 22.52 -18.51
CA ALA A 81 -62.34 22.12 -17.54
C ALA A 81 -62.63 23.16 -16.43
N GLY A 82 -62.08 24.37 -16.52
CA GLY A 82 -62.35 25.46 -15.56
C GLY A 82 -61.78 25.25 -14.16
N LYS A 83 -60.89 24.27 -13.95
CA LYS A 83 -60.24 24.07 -12.64
C LYS A 83 -59.15 25.14 -12.45
N PRO A 84 -59.15 25.90 -11.34
CA PRO A 84 -58.14 26.92 -11.12
C PRO A 84 -56.75 26.29 -11.06
N PRO A 85 -55.76 26.81 -11.81
CA PRO A 85 -54.45 26.18 -11.88
C PRO A 85 -53.69 26.30 -10.54
N PRO A 86 -52.71 25.42 -10.26
CA PRO A 86 -51.77 25.55 -9.14
C PRO A 86 -51.01 26.89 -9.13
N LEU A 87 -51.01 27.62 -10.25
CA LEU A 87 -50.48 28.97 -10.41
C LEU A 87 -51.00 29.95 -9.36
N HIS A 88 -52.24 29.82 -8.87
CA HIS A 88 -52.74 30.70 -7.80
C HIS A 88 -51.90 30.56 -6.51
N LYS A 89 -51.54 29.34 -6.12
CA LYS A 89 -50.66 29.09 -4.97
C LYS A 89 -49.22 29.56 -5.24
N THR A 90 -48.73 29.40 -6.46
CA THR A 90 -47.38 29.88 -6.84
C THR A 90 -47.29 31.41 -6.82
N ILE A 91 -48.29 32.11 -7.34
CA ILE A 91 -48.36 33.58 -7.31
C ILE A 91 -48.55 34.10 -5.89
N HIS A 92 -49.40 33.45 -5.07
CA HIS A 92 -49.53 33.78 -3.65
C HIS A 92 -48.22 33.59 -2.88
N ASN A 93 -47.55 32.44 -3.06
CA ASN A 93 -46.26 32.17 -2.41
C ASN A 93 -45.15 33.13 -2.87
N PHE A 94 -45.17 33.56 -4.13
CA PHE A 94 -44.23 34.56 -4.65
C PHE A 94 -44.52 35.95 -4.08
N LYS A 95 -45.79 36.37 -3.99
CA LYS A 95 -46.18 37.64 -3.35
C LYS A 95 -45.78 37.71 -1.88
N GLU A 96 -45.83 36.59 -1.15
CA GLU A 96 -45.41 36.56 0.27
C GLU A 96 -43.89 36.41 0.49
N ARG A 97 -43.17 35.69 -0.38
CA ARG A 97 -41.76 35.33 -0.15
C ARG A 97 -40.75 36.04 -1.05
N GLY A 98 -41.22 36.71 -2.11
CA GLY A 98 -40.37 37.35 -3.12
C GLY A 98 -39.51 36.39 -3.95
N SER A 99 -39.72 35.07 -3.85
CA SER A 99 -38.87 34.05 -4.46
C SER A 99 -39.68 32.85 -4.97
N PHE A 100 -39.28 32.33 -6.14
CA PHE A 100 -39.82 31.09 -6.72
C PHE A 100 -39.14 29.82 -6.16
N GLN A 101 -38.15 29.97 -5.28
CA GLN A 101 -37.48 28.83 -4.66
C GLN A 101 -38.40 28.16 -3.63
N THR A 102 -38.49 26.84 -3.70
CA THR A 102 -39.20 26.03 -2.71
C THR A 102 -38.55 26.21 -1.35
N LYS A 103 -39.32 26.59 -0.32
CA LYS A 103 -38.84 26.66 1.07
C LYS A 103 -38.30 25.28 1.47
N ALA A 104 -37.20 25.25 2.21
CA ALA A 104 -36.70 24.02 2.81
C ALA A 104 -37.87 23.32 3.54
N GLN A 105 -38.18 22.11 3.11
CA GLN A 105 -39.20 21.31 3.77
C GLN A 105 -38.68 21.02 5.19
N SER A 106 -39.55 21.14 6.20
CA SER A 106 -39.24 20.63 7.52
C SER A 106 -39.02 19.12 7.39
N GLY A 107 -37.75 18.70 7.42
CA GLY A 107 -37.40 17.30 7.42
C GLY A 107 -37.99 16.60 8.65
N HIS A 108 -37.95 15.28 8.64
CA HIS A 108 -38.31 14.50 9.83
C HIS A 108 -37.52 15.02 11.03
N PRO A 109 -38.17 15.31 12.18
CA PRO A 109 -37.47 15.75 13.39
C PRO A 109 -36.33 14.79 13.73
N HIS A 110 -35.15 15.33 14.01
CA HIS A 110 -34.05 14.50 14.48
C HIS A 110 -34.45 13.91 15.83
N SER A 111 -34.44 12.58 15.98
CA SER A 111 -34.91 11.96 17.23
C SER A 111 -33.96 12.21 18.42
N TRP A 112 -32.78 12.78 18.15
CA TRP A 112 -31.75 13.07 19.13
C TRP A 112 -31.57 14.58 19.26
N THR A 113 -31.39 15.04 20.50
CA THR A 113 -31.17 16.45 20.80
C THR A 113 -29.69 16.81 20.63
N ALA A 114 -29.39 18.10 20.45
CA ALA A 114 -27.99 18.59 20.38
C ALA A 114 -27.16 18.18 21.60
N THR A 115 -27.77 18.08 22.78
CA THR A 115 -27.13 17.60 24.02
C THR A 115 -26.73 16.13 23.91
N SER A 116 -27.59 15.31 23.32
CA SER A 116 -27.30 13.90 23.09
C SER A 116 -26.18 13.71 22.06
N ASP A 117 -26.20 14.47 20.97
CA ASP A 117 -25.14 14.42 19.96
C ASP A 117 -23.78 14.84 20.55
N HIS A 118 -23.78 15.87 21.41
CA HIS A 118 -22.57 16.29 22.11
C HIS A 118 -22.05 15.20 23.06
N TYR A 119 -22.94 14.53 23.81
CA TYR A 119 -22.56 13.39 24.64
C TYR A 119 -21.93 12.27 23.82
N LEU A 120 -22.54 11.90 22.69
CA LEU A 120 -22.00 10.87 21.79
C LEU A 120 -20.62 11.26 21.24
N GLN A 121 -20.41 12.53 20.88
CA GLN A 121 -19.11 13.04 20.43
C GLN A 121 -18.05 12.89 21.52
N CYS A 122 -18.36 13.27 22.76
CA CYS A 122 -17.45 13.09 23.89
C CYS A 122 -17.09 11.62 24.13
N GLU A 123 -18.06 10.72 24.05
CA GLU A 123 -17.82 9.29 24.24
C GLU A 123 -16.98 8.66 23.11
N VAL A 124 -17.14 9.12 21.88
CA VAL A 124 -16.26 8.75 20.75
C VAL A 124 -14.82 9.23 21.01
N LEU A 125 -14.63 10.46 21.48
CA LEU A 125 -13.29 11.01 21.75
C LEU A 125 -12.60 10.40 22.97
N LYS A 126 -13.35 9.92 23.96
CA LYS A 126 -12.80 9.15 25.09
C LYS A 126 -12.32 7.77 24.66
N ASN A 127 -12.97 7.18 23.65
CA ASN A 127 -12.79 5.79 23.25
C ASN A 127 -12.28 5.65 21.81
N LEU A 128 -11.22 6.40 21.46
CA LEU A 128 -10.67 6.52 20.09
C LEU A 128 -10.32 5.19 19.40
N PHE A 129 -10.03 4.14 20.17
CA PHE A 129 -9.58 2.84 19.65
C PHE A 129 -10.69 1.80 19.56
N LEU A 130 -11.91 2.09 20.03
CA LEU A 130 -13.03 1.15 19.94
C LEU A 130 -13.63 1.17 18.53
N SER A 131 -14.03 0.00 18.04
CA SER A 131 -14.87 -0.09 16.84
C SER A 131 -16.27 0.47 17.12
N TRP A 132 -16.96 0.93 16.08
CA TRP A 132 -18.34 1.41 16.21
C TRP A 132 -19.30 0.40 16.84
N ARG A 133 -19.07 -0.90 16.62
CA ARG A 133 -19.84 -1.98 17.25
C ARG A 133 -19.60 -2.06 18.76
N GLN A 134 -18.33 -2.00 19.17
CA GLN A 134 -17.97 -2.02 20.59
C GLN A 134 -18.48 -0.77 21.32
N LEU A 135 -18.38 0.40 20.66
CA LEU A 135 -18.85 1.66 21.22
C LEU A 135 -20.39 1.71 21.30
N SER A 136 -21.08 1.13 20.32
CA SER A 136 -22.53 0.90 20.37
C SER A 136 -22.93 0.06 21.58
N SER A 137 -22.30 -1.10 21.78
CA SER A 137 -22.60 -1.96 22.93
C SER A 137 -22.23 -1.34 24.28
N LEU A 138 -21.15 -0.56 24.36
CA LEU A 138 -20.77 0.18 25.58
C LEU A 138 -21.83 1.23 25.96
N LEU A 139 -22.46 1.85 24.99
CA LEU A 139 -23.46 2.90 25.20
C LEU A 139 -24.91 2.38 25.25
N GLY A 140 -25.10 1.06 25.40
CA GLY A 140 -26.43 0.45 25.50
C GLY A 140 -27.09 0.17 24.14
N ASP A 141 -26.30 -0.35 23.19
CA ASP A 141 -26.73 -0.78 21.84
C ASP A 141 -27.37 0.33 20.99
N ILE A 142 -26.88 1.56 21.15
CA ILE A 142 -27.28 2.68 20.29
C ILE A 142 -26.96 2.34 18.82
N PRO A 143 -27.85 2.63 17.86
CA PRO A 143 -27.59 2.35 16.45
C PRO A 143 -26.28 2.97 15.96
N ILE A 144 -25.41 2.14 15.38
CA ILE A 144 -24.09 2.54 14.84
C ILE A 144 -24.20 3.70 13.85
N THR A 145 -25.27 3.72 13.05
CA THR A 145 -25.55 4.78 12.08
C THR A 145 -25.70 6.15 12.74
N GLN A 146 -26.23 6.21 13.96
CA GLN A 146 -26.41 7.45 14.69
C GLN A 146 -25.09 7.93 15.30
N LEU A 147 -24.31 7.02 15.88
CA LEU A 147 -22.96 7.30 16.38
C LEU A 147 -22.05 7.87 15.29
N TRP A 148 -22.03 7.20 14.13
CA TRP A 148 -21.24 7.64 13.00
C TRP A 148 -21.70 9.00 12.44
N LYS A 149 -23.01 9.25 12.34
CA LYS A 149 -23.54 10.55 11.89
C LYS A 149 -23.18 11.69 12.84
N ALA A 150 -23.33 11.48 14.15
CA ALA A 150 -23.01 12.49 15.16
C ALA A 150 -21.50 12.82 15.16
N ALA A 151 -20.64 11.81 15.02
CA ALA A 151 -19.19 11.99 14.89
C ALA A 151 -18.82 12.71 13.58
N TYR A 152 -19.39 12.29 12.45
CA TYR A 152 -19.10 12.88 11.14
C TYR A 152 -19.54 14.35 11.06
N GLN A 153 -20.70 14.70 11.62
CA GLN A 153 -21.16 16.10 11.71
C GLN A 153 -20.25 16.98 12.55
N ALA A 154 -19.55 16.39 13.53
CA ALA A 154 -18.53 17.06 14.33
C ALA A 154 -17.13 17.08 13.69
N GLY A 155 -16.97 16.52 12.48
CA GLY A 155 -15.68 16.40 11.80
C GLY A 155 -14.77 15.28 12.34
N ILE A 156 -15.29 14.40 13.19
CA ILE A 156 -14.54 13.28 13.76
C ILE A 156 -14.61 12.11 12.77
N ASN A 157 -13.48 11.84 12.11
CA ASN A 157 -13.35 10.78 11.12
C ASN A 157 -12.49 9.63 11.65
N CYS A 158 -12.75 8.42 11.14
CA CYS A 158 -11.89 7.28 11.41
C CYS A 158 -10.60 7.40 10.58
N HIS A 159 -9.46 7.40 11.26
CA HIS A 159 -8.15 7.35 10.63
C HIS A 159 -7.45 6.05 10.99
N ILE A 160 -6.52 5.61 10.15
CA ILE A 160 -5.61 4.52 10.50
C ILE A 160 -4.69 5.04 11.61
N ALA A 161 -4.68 4.37 12.76
CA ALA A 161 -3.83 4.75 13.87
C ALA A 161 -2.34 4.72 13.45
N LEU A 162 -1.63 5.81 13.72
CA LEU A 162 -0.22 5.93 13.41
C LEU A 162 0.60 4.99 14.31
N GLN A 163 1.35 4.07 13.71
CA GLN A 163 2.25 3.18 14.44
C GLN A 163 3.60 3.87 14.62
N LYS A 164 3.94 4.24 15.86
CA LYS A 164 5.24 4.82 16.24
C LYS A 164 5.84 4.05 17.41
N LEU A 165 7.17 4.03 17.48
CA LEU A 165 7.88 3.48 18.64
C LEU A 165 7.48 4.25 19.90
N PHE A 166 7.15 3.51 20.96
CA PHE A 166 6.82 4.12 22.25
C PHE A 166 8.10 4.66 22.90
N LEU A 167 8.19 5.98 23.02
CA LEU A 167 9.35 6.63 23.62
C LEU A 167 9.18 6.77 25.13
N THR A 168 10.21 6.39 25.88
CA THR A 168 10.27 6.67 27.32
C THR A 168 10.38 8.18 27.55
N ALA A 169 9.97 8.66 28.75
CA ALA A 169 10.08 10.08 29.09
C ALA A 169 11.52 10.62 28.94
N LYS A 170 12.52 9.80 29.29
CA LYS A 170 13.95 10.11 29.12
C LYS A 170 14.32 10.30 27.65
N ASN A 171 13.85 9.41 26.77
CA ASN A 171 14.15 9.51 25.34
C ASN A 171 13.45 10.73 24.70
N ARG A 172 12.21 11.04 25.11
CA ARG A 172 11.51 12.26 24.66
C ARG A 172 12.27 13.52 25.03
N HIS A 173 12.85 13.58 26.24
CA HIS A 173 13.67 14.72 26.64
C HIS A 173 14.92 14.85 25.78
N LYS A 174 15.64 13.75 25.54
CA LYS A 174 16.80 13.74 24.64
C LYS A 174 16.45 14.18 23.21
N HIS A 175 15.31 13.73 22.70
CA HIS A 175 14.81 14.13 21.38
C HIS A 175 14.52 15.63 21.32
N LEU A 176 13.92 16.19 22.37
CA LEU A 176 13.63 17.62 22.50
C LEU A 176 14.91 18.46 22.57
N GLU A 177 15.88 18.08 23.41
CA GLU A 177 17.17 18.76 23.52
C GLU A 177 17.93 18.74 22.20
N TRP A 178 17.99 17.57 21.56
CA TRP A 178 18.61 17.41 20.25
C TRP A 178 17.94 18.26 19.18
N ALA A 179 16.60 18.29 19.14
CA ALA A 179 15.85 19.05 18.15
C ALA A 179 16.02 20.57 18.32
N LYS A 180 16.17 21.04 19.57
CA LYS A 180 16.51 22.45 19.85
C LYS A 180 17.93 22.78 19.41
N ALA A 181 18.89 21.91 19.69
CA ALA A 181 20.29 22.11 19.29
C ALA A 181 20.46 22.13 17.77
N ASN A 182 19.67 21.33 17.03
CA ASN A 182 19.79 21.17 15.58
C ASN A 182 18.70 21.91 14.76
N GLY A 183 17.91 22.78 15.40
CA GLY A 183 16.79 23.47 14.74
C GLY A 183 17.22 24.42 13.60
N SER A 184 18.45 24.92 13.65
CA SER A 184 19.07 25.82 12.65
C SER A 184 20.07 25.12 11.72
N THR A 185 20.29 23.82 11.85
CA THR A 185 21.27 23.06 11.05
C THR A 185 20.86 23.04 9.57
N ASP A 186 21.82 23.30 8.68
CA ASP A 186 21.61 23.08 7.25
C ASP A 186 21.87 21.62 6.88
N TRP A 187 20.79 20.87 6.75
CA TRP A 187 20.82 19.45 6.42
C TRP A 187 21.23 19.15 4.97
N ARG A 188 21.39 20.17 4.11
CA ARG A 188 21.77 19.94 2.71
C ARG A 188 23.21 19.46 2.54
N GLY A 189 24.12 19.88 3.42
CA GLY A 189 25.52 19.46 3.43
C GLY A 189 25.78 18.18 4.22
N VAL A 190 24.74 17.50 4.69
CA VAL A 190 24.85 16.30 5.54
C VAL A 190 24.60 15.05 4.72
N LEU A 191 25.51 14.08 4.81
CA LEU A 191 25.34 12.75 4.25
C LEU A 191 24.63 11.84 5.26
N PHE A 192 23.48 11.32 4.86
CA PHE A 192 22.72 10.36 5.64
C PHE A 192 23.00 8.96 5.12
N THR A 193 23.45 8.06 5.99
CA THR A 193 23.78 6.67 5.64
C THR A 193 23.00 5.71 6.52
N ASP A 194 22.64 4.54 5.98
CA ASP A 194 21.87 3.54 6.72
C ASP A 194 21.91 2.16 6.08
N GLU A 195 21.61 1.13 6.86
CA GLU A 195 21.43 -0.24 6.41
C GLU A 195 19.95 -0.65 6.36
N ALA A 196 19.52 -1.14 5.20
CA ALA A 196 18.19 -1.73 5.06
C ALA A 196 18.25 -3.24 4.83
N ALA A 197 17.31 -3.96 5.45
CA ALA A 197 16.97 -5.32 5.04
C ALA A 197 15.90 -5.28 3.94
N VAL A 198 16.23 -5.86 2.78
CA VAL A 198 15.34 -5.98 1.63
C VAL A 198 14.92 -7.44 1.45
N LYS A 199 13.65 -7.67 1.15
CA LYS A 199 13.05 -9.00 1.05
C LYS A 199 12.21 -9.10 -0.21
N VAL A 200 12.19 -10.29 -0.81
CA VAL A 200 11.25 -10.61 -1.89
C VAL A 200 9.81 -10.52 -1.36
N GLY A 201 8.92 -9.87 -2.13
CA GLY A 201 7.50 -9.79 -1.82
C GLY A 201 7.13 -8.77 -0.74
N TYR A 202 7.98 -7.78 -0.45
CA TYR A 202 7.58 -6.66 0.39
C TYR A 202 6.44 -5.87 -0.29
N GLN A 203 5.30 -5.82 0.36
CA GLN A 203 4.15 -5.01 -0.04
C GLN A 203 3.71 -4.19 1.16
N PRO A 204 3.92 -2.87 1.17
CA PRO A 204 3.33 -2.05 2.21
C PRO A 204 1.85 -1.87 1.93
N GLY A 205 1.05 -2.40 2.86
CA GLY A 205 -0.37 -2.19 2.92
C GLY A 205 -1.19 -3.13 2.03
N ARG A 206 -2.49 -2.83 1.98
CA ARG A 206 -3.45 -3.57 1.15
C ARG A 206 -3.49 -2.93 -0.24
N THR A 207 -3.14 -3.70 -1.26
CA THR A 207 -3.37 -3.30 -2.65
C THR A 207 -4.84 -3.54 -2.99
N TRP A 208 -5.56 -2.46 -3.30
CA TRP A 208 -6.94 -2.54 -3.78
C TRP A 208 -6.93 -2.68 -5.30
N VAL A 209 -7.54 -3.75 -5.81
CA VAL A 209 -7.74 -3.97 -7.25
C VAL A 209 -9.22 -3.74 -7.56
N SER A 210 -9.50 -2.81 -8.46
CA SER A 210 -10.86 -2.61 -8.99
C SER A 210 -11.04 -3.55 -10.17
N CYS A 211 -11.61 -4.74 -9.92
CA CYS A 211 -11.86 -5.75 -10.94
C CYS A 211 -13.37 -6.02 -11.11
N GLN A 212 -13.75 -6.62 -12.24
CA GLN A 212 -15.13 -7.04 -12.48
C GLN A 212 -15.50 -8.21 -11.56
N LYS A 213 -16.81 -8.45 -11.36
CA LYS A 213 -17.28 -9.55 -10.52
C LYS A 213 -16.77 -10.88 -11.08
N ASN A 214 -16.12 -11.69 -10.25
CA ASN A 214 -15.51 -12.98 -10.59
C ASN A 214 -14.27 -12.94 -11.49
N THR A 215 -13.62 -11.78 -11.70
CA THR A 215 -12.35 -11.69 -12.44
C THR A 215 -11.12 -11.56 -11.53
N GLY A 216 -11.28 -11.80 -10.23
CA GLY A 216 -10.21 -11.64 -9.24
C GLY A 216 -9.09 -12.69 -9.34
N GLU A 217 -9.31 -13.77 -10.10
CA GLU A 217 -8.32 -14.83 -10.36
C GLU A 217 -7.56 -14.65 -11.69
N ASP A 218 -7.85 -13.58 -12.43
CA ASP A 218 -7.06 -13.19 -13.60
C ASP A 218 -5.68 -12.67 -13.15
N ILE A 219 -4.61 -13.14 -13.78
CA ILE A 219 -3.23 -12.73 -13.48
C ILE A 219 -3.03 -11.20 -13.50
N ASN A 220 -3.80 -10.48 -14.32
CA ASN A 220 -3.75 -9.02 -14.41
C ASN A 220 -4.45 -8.33 -13.22
N ASN A 221 -5.39 -9.01 -12.57
CA ASN A 221 -6.13 -8.53 -11.39
C ASN A 221 -5.57 -9.14 -10.09
N MET A 222 -4.63 -10.07 -10.19
CA MET A 222 -4.00 -10.73 -9.06
C MET A 222 -2.71 -10.02 -8.69
N VAL A 223 -2.55 -9.78 -7.40
CA VAL A 223 -1.27 -9.43 -6.83
C VAL A 223 -0.60 -10.74 -6.39
N PRO A 224 0.51 -11.15 -7.01
CA PRO A 224 1.13 -12.42 -6.69
C PRO A 224 1.65 -12.40 -5.24
N THR A 225 1.16 -13.33 -4.41
CA THR A 225 1.60 -13.53 -3.02
C THR A 225 2.47 -14.78 -2.93
N PHE A 226 3.72 -14.64 -2.50
CA PHE A 226 4.67 -15.76 -2.44
C PHE A 226 4.81 -16.27 -1.01
N ARG A 227 4.71 -17.60 -0.80
CA ARG A 227 5.03 -18.24 0.49
C ARG A 227 6.55 -18.33 0.69
N SER A 228 7.24 -17.21 0.83
CA SER A 228 8.69 -17.14 1.12
C SER A 228 9.18 -15.68 1.09
N GLY A 229 9.74 -15.06 2.13
CA GLY A 229 10.18 -15.56 3.43
C GLY A 229 11.57 -16.22 3.45
N ARG A 230 12.14 -16.65 2.31
CA ARG A 230 13.31 -17.56 2.30
C ARG A 230 14.68 -16.90 2.24
N PHE A 231 14.79 -15.67 1.74
CA PHE A 231 16.06 -14.93 1.79
C PHE A 231 15.81 -13.43 1.80
N SER A 232 16.69 -12.72 2.52
CA SER A 232 16.74 -11.27 2.63
C SER A 232 18.17 -10.84 2.37
N ILE A 233 18.35 -9.75 1.64
CA ILE A 233 19.65 -9.11 1.50
C ILE A 233 19.75 -7.94 2.48
N ARG A 234 20.96 -7.65 2.96
CA ARG A 234 21.25 -6.38 3.63
C ARG A 234 21.95 -5.48 2.65
N VAL A 235 21.49 -4.25 2.57
CA VAL A 235 22.05 -3.23 1.69
C VAL A 235 22.45 -2.02 2.49
N TRP A 236 23.45 -1.31 2.01
CA TRP A 236 23.90 -0.03 2.54
C TRP A 236 23.87 1.00 1.42
N ALA A 237 23.46 2.23 1.75
CA ALA A 237 23.61 3.38 0.87
C ALA A 237 23.69 4.68 1.66
N GLY A 238 24.10 5.74 0.98
CA GLY A 238 24.11 7.10 1.47
C GLY A 238 23.38 8.06 0.53
N ILE A 239 22.71 9.06 1.12
CA ILE A 239 22.06 10.16 0.40
C ILE A 239 22.39 11.50 1.03
N ALA A 240 22.56 12.52 0.21
CA ALA A 240 22.67 13.92 0.60
C ALA A 240 21.92 14.79 -0.41
N TYR A 241 21.82 16.10 -0.18
CA TYR A 241 21.19 16.98 -1.15
C TYR A 241 22.01 16.97 -2.46
N ASN A 242 21.36 16.67 -3.58
CA ASN A 242 21.99 16.47 -4.90
C ASN A 242 23.03 15.34 -4.97
N LEU A 243 23.08 14.44 -3.99
CA LEU A 243 24.06 13.36 -3.97
C LEU A 243 23.42 12.03 -3.55
N LYS A 244 23.80 10.98 -4.24
CA LYS A 244 23.37 9.60 -4.00
C LYS A 244 24.58 8.70 -4.20
N THR A 245 24.91 7.87 -3.22
CA THR A 245 25.97 6.87 -3.39
C THR A 245 25.48 5.71 -4.25
N LEU A 246 26.38 4.82 -4.66
CA LEU A 246 25.98 3.51 -5.15
C LEU A 246 25.35 2.69 -4.00
N LEU A 247 24.47 1.75 -4.35
CA LEU A 247 23.96 0.75 -3.42
C LEU A 247 25.02 -0.33 -3.24
N VAL A 248 25.30 -0.72 -1.99
CA VAL A 248 26.18 -1.85 -1.68
C VAL A 248 25.33 -2.97 -1.10
N VAL A 249 25.38 -4.13 -1.74
CA VAL A 249 24.83 -5.36 -1.17
C VAL A 249 25.88 -5.96 -0.24
N LEU A 250 25.57 -6.03 1.05
CA LEU A 250 26.52 -6.54 2.05
C LEU A 250 26.64 -8.06 1.90
N PRO A 251 27.87 -8.61 1.79
CA PRO A 251 28.10 -10.05 1.61
C PRO A 251 27.94 -10.80 2.94
N LEU A 252 26.73 -10.74 3.52
CA LEU A 252 26.36 -11.43 4.74
C LEU A 252 25.65 -12.73 4.38
N ALA A 253 26.15 -13.84 4.92
CA ALA A 253 25.55 -15.14 4.66
C ALA A 253 24.10 -15.18 5.19
N PRO A 254 23.13 -15.64 4.37
CA PRO A 254 21.75 -15.76 4.80
C PRO A 254 21.59 -16.87 5.84
N ARG A 255 20.46 -16.84 6.54
CA ARG A 255 20.08 -17.90 7.49
C ARG A 255 20.05 -19.25 6.78
N LYS A 256 20.89 -20.20 7.19
CA LYS A 256 20.99 -21.53 6.54
C LYS A 256 20.31 -22.60 7.39
N LYS A 257 19.55 -23.48 6.75
CA LYS A 257 18.99 -24.66 7.45
C LYS A 257 20.10 -25.69 7.65
N ARG A 258 20.26 -26.22 8.86
CA ARG A 258 21.21 -27.30 9.13
C ARG A 258 20.74 -28.58 8.44
N LEU A 259 21.64 -29.23 7.69
CA LEU A 259 21.34 -30.56 7.15
C LEU A 259 21.31 -31.57 8.30
N GLY A 260 20.27 -32.41 8.35
CA GLY A 260 20.17 -33.52 9.31
C GLY A 260 19.58 -33.20 10.69
N SER A 261 19.14 -31.96 10.97
CA SER A 261 18.52 -31.62 12.26
C SER A 261 17.29 -30.70 12.09
N GLY A 262 16.09 -31.30 12.05
CA GLY A 262 14.78 -30.67 12.26
C GLY A 262 14.60 -29.19 11.86
N ASN A 263 13.87 -28.43 12.68
CA ASN A 263 13.62 -26.98 12.54
C ASN A 263 14.80 -26.11 13.04
N GLN A 264 16.03 -26.62 12.98
CA GLN A 264 17.22 -25.89 13.44
C GLN A 264 17.87 -25.12 12.29
N TRP A 265 18.21 -23.86 12.55
CA TRP A 265 18.74 -22.92 11.55
C TRP A 265 19.99 -22.25 12.11
N ASP A 266 21.07 -22.21 11.32
CA ASP A 266 22.21 -21.36 11.61
C ASP A 266 21.78 -19.89 11.57
N PRO A 267 22.27 -19.04 12.49
CA PRO A 267 21.94 -17.63 12.48
C PRO A 267 22.43 -16.98 11.18
N ALA A 268 21.69 -15.98 10.69
CA ALA A 268 22.20 -15.12 9.64
C ALA A 268 23.42 -14.35 10.17
N GLU A 269 24.39 -14.09 9.31
CA GLU A 269 25.49 -13.22 9.69
C GLU A 269 24.99 -11.80 9.95
N ASN A 270 25.61 -11.14 10.93
CA ASN A 270 25.34 -9.75 11.28
C ASN A 270 26.52 -8.87 10.85
N LEU A 271 26.21 -7.61 10.60
CA LEU A 271 27.22 -6.60 10.38
C LEU A 271 27.94 -6.32 11.71
N THR A 272 29.22 -6.69 11.79
CA THR A 272 30.08 -6.41 12.93
C THR A 272 30.83 -5.11 12.70
N ALA A 273 31.37 -4.50 13.77
CA ALA A 273 32.18 -3.29 13.66
C ALA A 273 33.37 -3.46 12.71
N VAL A 274 34.05 -4.61 12.73
CA VAL A 274 35.18 -4.89 11.82
C VAL A 274 34.72 -4.95 10.36
N ARG A 275 33.60 -5.62 10.08
CA ARG A 275 33.02 -5.68 8.72
C ARG A 275 32.56 -4.31 8.25
N TYR A 276 31.96 -3.51 9.13
CA TYR A 276 31.57 -2.12 8.83
C TYR A 276 32.78 -1.25 8.48
N HIS A 277 33.82 -1.32 9.32
CA HIS A 277 35.09 -0.64 9.10
C HIS A 277 35.72 -1.01 7.74
N ASP A 278 35.86 -2.30 7.45
CA ASP A 278 36.57 -2.76 6.25
C ASP A 278 35.78 -2.55 4.97
N TRP A 279 34.47 -2.78 4.99
CA TRP A 279 33.66 -2.76 3.76
C TRP A 279 33.06 -1.39 3.46
N ILE A 280 32.62 -0.67 4.49
CA ILE A 280 31.88 0.59 4.32
C ILE A 280 32.80 1.78 4.53
N ILE A 281 33.49 1.86 5.67
CA ILE A 281 34.33 3.02 5.98
C ILE A 281 35.56 3.08 5.06
N ASN A 282 36.30 1.97 4.94
CA ASN A 282 37.50 1.89 4.09
C ASN A 282 37.23 1.77 2.59
N GLY A 283 36.02 1.34 2.22
CA GLY A 283 35.58 1.28 0.84
C GLY A 283 34.80 2.54 0.50
N LEU A 284 33.48 2.38 0.43
CA LEU A 284 32.61 3.34 -0.24
C LEU A 284 32.56 4.72 0.41
N LEU A 285 32.62 4.80 1.75
CA LEU A 285 32.57 6.08 2.45
C LEU A 285 33.90 6.84 2.28
N GLY A 286 35.04 6.16 2.36
CA GLY A 286 36.35 6.73 2.04
C GLY A 286 36.44 7.21 0.59
N ASP A 287 35.93 6.41 -0.36
CA ASP A 287 35.86 6.79 -1.78
C ASP A 287 34.96 8.01 -1.99
N ALA A 288 33.79 8.06 -1.33
CA ALA A 288 32.88 9.19 -1.41
C ALA A 288 33.51 10.48 -0.83
N VAL A 289 34.23 10.40 0.29
CA VAL A 289 34.97 11.53 0.85
C VAL A 289 36.07 12.00 -0.10
N THR A 290 36.82 11.06 -0.69
CA THR A 290 37.92 11.38 -1.62
C THR A 290 37.41 11.98 -2.94
N ALA A 291 36.28 11.49 -3.45
CA ALA A 291 35.67 11.99 -4.68
C ALA A 291 35.08 13.39 -4.52
N VAL A 292 34.67 13.76 -3.30
CA VAL A 292 34.09 15.06 -3.02
C VAL A 292 35.15 15.99 -2.40
N SER A 293 36.09 16.45 -3.23
CA SER A 293 36.98 17.61 -2.93
C SER A 293 36.21 18.93 -2.68
N ALA A 294 34.88 18.91 -2.61
CA ALA A 294 34.00 20.08 -2.49
C ALA A 294 33.65 20.46 -1.03
N TYR A 295 34.05 19.68 -0.03
CA TYR A 295 33.83 19.99 1.39
C TYR A 295 35.16 20.27 2.12
N PRO A 296 35.73 21.49 1.99
CA PRO A 296 36.99 21.84 2.63
C PRO A 296 36.93 21.76 4.17
N ASP A 297 35.73 21.86 4.76
CA ASP A 297 35.51 21.80 6.21
C ASP A 297 35.23 20.38 6.74
N GLY A 298 35.29 19.36 5.87
CA GLY A 298 34.99 17.96 6.20
C GLY A 298 33.55 17.54 5.86
N LEU A 299 33.33 16.22 5.78
CA LEU A 299 32.01 15.64 5.47
C LEU A 299 31.24 15.37 6.76
N SER A 300 30.09 16.03 6.95
CA SER A 300 29.17 15.69 8.04
C SER A 300 28.35 14.45 7.68
N VAL A 301 28.45 13.41 8.49
CA VAL A 301 27.71 12.15 8.29
C VAL A 301 26.75 11.92 9.47
N VAL A 302 25.53 11.52 9.15
CA VAL A 302 24.53 11.06 10.11
C VAL A 302 24.38 9.55 9.95
N GLU A 303 24.75 8.84 11.01
CA GLU A 303 24.57 7.39 11.18
C GLU A 303 23.63 7.13 12.35
N ASP A 304 22.98 5.96 12.36
CA ASP A 304 22.21 5.53 13.51
C ASP A 304 23.11 5.21 14.72
N SER A 305 22.52 5.09 15.90
CA SER A 305 23.25 4.77 17.14
C SER A 305 23.54 3.27 17.29
N SER A 306 23.68 2.51 16.20
CA SER A 306 23.96 1.08 16.27
C SER A 306 25.34 0.80 16.88
N SER A 307 25.50 -0.38 17.47
CA SER A 307 26.73 -0.75 18.18
C SER A 307 27.95 -0.84 17.25
N CYS A 308 27.77 -1.11 15.96
CA CYS A 308 28.88 -1.13 15.00
C CYS A 308 29.40 0.28 14.71
N HIS A 309 28.52 1.29 14.59
CA HIS A 309 28.93 2.68 14.36
C HIS A 309 29.62 3.26 15.60
N GLN A 310 29.17 2.84 16.79
CA GLN A 310 29.75 3.33 18.05
C GLN A 310 31.08 2.67 18.44
N ALA A 311 31.53 1.66 17.71
CA ALA A 311 32.78 0.97 18.01
C ALA A 311 34.00 1.87 17.79
N ALA A 312 35.01 1.73 18.66
CA ALA A 312 36.21 2.56 18.62
C ALA A 312 36.95 2.49 17.27
N ILE A 313 37.02 1.30 16.66
CA ILE A 313 37.65 1.09 15.34
C ILE A 313 36.98 1.92 14.24
N CYS A 314 35.65 2.02 14.26
CA CYS A 314 34.88 2.79 13.28
C CYS A 314 35.07 4.30 13.50
N LYS A 315 34.96 4.76 14.75
CA LYS A 315 35.15 6.18 15.11
C LYS A 315 36.56 6.68 14.79
N GLN A 316 37.57 5.88 15.10
CA GLN A 316 38.96 6.22 14.79
C GLN A 316 39.13 6.39 13.28
N ARG A 317 38.60 5.45 12.48
CA ARG A 317 38.76 5.50 11.03
C ARG A 317 37.97 6.63 10.38
N GLN A 318 36.78 6.95 10.86
CA GLN A 318 36.03 8.14 10.44
C GLN A 318 36.82 9.42 10.70
N ALA A 319 37.47 9.53 11.87
CA ALA A 319 38.32 10.68 12.19
C ALA A 319 39.55 10.79 11.27
N GLU A 320 40.17 9.67 10.89
CA GLU A 320 41.27 9.63 9.92
C GLU A 320 40.85 10.15 8.53
N TYR A 321 39.59 9.95 8.14
CA TYR A 321 39.02 10.49 6.90
C TYR A 321 38.42 11.91 7.05
N ASN A 322 38.62 12.58 8.19
CA ASN A 322 38.04 13.88 8.50
C ASN A 322 36.49 13.91 8.36
N ILE A 323 35.85 12.80 8.72
CA ILE A 323 34.40 12.65 8.75
C ILE A 323 33.88 13.13 10.10
N GLN A 324 32.98 14.11 10.08
CA GLN A 324 32.31 14.62 11.28
C GLN A 324 31.00 13.87 11.49
N THR A 325 30.98 12.93 12.42
CA THR A 325 29.77 12.17 12.74
C THR A 325 28.87 13.01 13.64
N GLN A 326 27.67 13.33 13.15
CA GLN A 326 26.66 14.00 13.97
C GLN A 326 25.94 12.98 14.85
N GLU A 327 25.80 13.30 16.13
CA GLU A 327 25.10 12.44 17.07
C GLU A 327 23.61 12.40 16.71
N HIS A 328 23.10 11.22 16.36
CA HIS A 328 21.68 11.00 16.10
C HIS A 328 20.97 10.53 17.38
N PRO A 329 19.78 11.06 17.73
CA PRO A 329 19.09 10.66 18.95
C PRO A 329 18.62 9.20 18.85
N PRO A 330 18.56 8.48 19.99
CA PRO A 330 18.23 7.06 19.99
C PRO A 330 16.78 6.82 19.55
N ALA A 331 16.55 5.79 18.74
CA ALA A 331 15.21 5.33 18.34
C ALA A 331 14.34 6.39 17.64
N LEU A 332 14.92 7.15 16.70
CA LEU A 332 14.21 8.17 15.93
C LEU A 332 14.37 8.01 14.41
N PRO A 333 13.82 6.93 13.81
CA PRO A 333 13.95 6.69 12.37
C PRO A 333 13.36 7.83 11.51
N ASP A 334 12.38 8.57 12.05
CA ASP A 334 11.70 9.68 11.36
C ASP A 334 12.66 10.81 10.90
N LEU A 335 13.84 10.91 11.52
CA LEU A 335 14.87 11.92 11.20
C LEU A 335 15.97 11.43 10.27
N ASN A 336 16.04 10.14 9.97
CA ASN A 336 16.92 9.64 8.94
C ASN A 336 16.18 9.62 7.59
N PRO A 337 16.37 10.61 6.70
CA PRO A 337 15.61 10.73 5.45
C PRO A 337 15.75 9.50 4.56
N ILE A 338 16.85 8.75 4.66
CA ILE A 338 17.05 7.55 3.85
C ILE A 338 16.02 6.45 4.13
N GLU A 339 15.41 6.41 5.32
CA GLU A 339 14.32 5.48 5.63
C GLU A 339 13.09 5.69 4.74
N ASN A 340 12.80 6.95 4.39
CA ASN A 340 11.75 7.26 3.41
C ASN A 340 12.13 6.74 2.02
N ILE A 341 13.41 6.81 1.64
CA ILE A 341 13.89 6.28 0.37
C ILE A 341 13.86 4.75 0.38
N TRP A 342 14.20 4.11 1.50
CA TRP A 342 14.06 2.68 1.66
C TRP A 342 12.62 2.21 1.48
N TYR A 343 11.65 2.98 1.96
CA TYR A 343 10.24 2.70 1.69
C TYR A 343 9.95 2.73 0.18
N VAL A 344 10.43 3.73 -0.55
CA VAL A 344 10.26 3.81 -2.02
C VAL A 344 10.94 2.64 -2.73
N VAL A 345 12.20 2.32 -2.39
CA VAL A 345 12.97 1.20 -2.96
C VAL A 345 12.24 -0.13 -2.74
N LYS A 346 11.79 -0.39 -1.51
CA LYS A 346 11.06 -1.62 -1.18
C LYS A 346 9.74 -1.71 -1.96
N ASN A 347 9.08 -0.59 -2.26
CA ASN A 347 7.86 -0.56 -3.09
C ASN A 347 8.12 -0.89 -4.54
N LEU A 348 9.17 -0.31 -5.11
CA LEU A 348 9.57 -0.57 -6.48
C LEU A 348 9.99 -2.03 -6.65
N LEU A 349 10.78 -2.55 -5.70
CA LEU A 349 11.15 -3.97 -5.67
C LEU A 349 9.96 -4.92 -5.51
N GLY A 350 8.95 -4.54 -4.73
CA GLY A 350 7.69 -5.28 -4.60
C GLY A 350 6.90 -5.38 -5.91
N LYS A 351 7.17 -4.51 -6.88
CA LYS A 351 6.51 -4.45 -8.20
C LYS A 351 7.38 -5.01 -9.33
N CYS A 352 8.63 -5.40 -9.07
CA CYS A 352 9.52 -5.92 -10.10
C CYS A 352 9.00 -7.25 -10.68
N LEU A 353 8.95 -7.31 -12.02
CA LEU A 353 8.63 -8.51 -12.79
C LEU A 353 9.75 -8.77 -13.83
N PRO A 354 10.25 -10.02 -13.96
CA PRO A 354 9.90 -11.19 -13.16
C PRO A 354 10.37 -11.06 -11.70
N VAL A 355 9.64 -11.69 -10.79
CA VAL A 355 9.95 -11.63 -9.36
C VAL A 355 11.28 -12.34 -9.08
N PRO A 356 12.22 -11.70 -8.35
CA PRO A 356 13.49 -12.32 -7.99
C PRO A 356 13.31 -13.62 -7.19
N LYS A 357 13.94 -14.70 -7.66
CA LYS A 357 13.87 -16.05 -7.07
C LYS A 357 15.14 -16.46 -6.35
N THR A 358 16.25 -15.78 -6.61
CA THR A 358 17.56 -16.03 -6.00
C THR A 358 18.10 -14.80 -5.28
N TRP A 359 19.11 -15.01 -4.42
CA TRP A 359 19.81 -13.92 -3.75
C TRP A 359 20.44 -12.95 -4.77
N ASP A 360 21.10 -13.49 -5.80
CA ASP A 360 21.76 -12.70 -6.85
C ASP A 360 20.78 -11.92 -7.73
N GLU A 361 19.62 -12.49 -8.03
CA GLU A 361 18.55 -11.77 -8.73
C GLU A 361 17.99 -10.63 -7.87
N LEU A 362 17.84 -10.83 -6.56
CA LEU A 362 17.36 -9.79 -5.66
C LEU A 362 18.40 -8.68 -5.48
N ALA A 363 19.68 -9.04 -5.37
CA ALA A 363 20.79 -8.10 -5.31
C ALA A 363 20.82 -7.21 -6.56
N ARG A 364 20.82 -7.80 -7.76
CA ARG A 364 20.79 -7.06 -9.03
C ARG A 364 19.54 -6.20 -9.19
N ALA A 365 18.37 -6.72 -8.80
CA ALA A 365 17.15 -5.93 -8.85
C ALA A 365 17.20 -4.72 -7.91
N ALA A 366 17.77 -4.88 -6.71
CA ALA A 366 17.94 -3.79 -5.74
C ALA A 366 18.90 -2.73 -6.26
N GLU A 367 20.05 -3.14 -6.81
CA GLU A 367 21.01 -2.24 -7.44
C GLU A 367 20.41 -1.48 -8.62
N GLU A 368 19.68 -2.18 -9.49
CA GLU A 368 18.99 -1.57 -10.64
C GLU A 368 17.96 -0.53 -10.17
N VAL A 369 17.05 -0.90 -9.27
CA VAL A 369 16.06 0.03 -8.70
C VAL A 369 16.73 1.25 -8.09
N TRP A 370 17.77 1.05 -7.29
CA TRP A 370 18.48 2.15 -6.66
C TRP A 370 19.16 3.05 -7.70
N ASN A 371 19.89 2.48 -8.66
CA ASN A 371 20.72 3.24 -9.58
C ASN A 371 19.89 3.94 -10.66
N THR A 372 18.87 3.28 -11.22
CA THR A 372 18.12 3.79 -12.38
C THR A 372 16.79 4.44 -12.04
N GLN A 373 16.06 3.95 -11.03
CA GLN A 373 14.72 4.45 -10.71
C GLN A 373 14.72 5.49 -9.60
N ILE A 374 15.61 5.38 -8.61
CA ILE A 374 15.74 6.40 -7.56
C ILE A 374 16.56 7.57 -8.09
N THR A 375 15.87 8.65 -8.44
CA THR A 375 16.46 9.90 -8.92
C THR A 375 16.61 10.94 -7.80
N LEU A 376 17.35 12.02 -8.09
CA LEU A 376 17.48 13.16 -7.16
C LEU A 376 16.13 13.83 -6.85
N GLU A 377 15.13 13.69 -7.72
CA GLU A 377 13.75 14.16 -7.46
C GLU A 377 13.10 13.44 -6.27
N HIS A 378 13.49 12.19 -6.00
CA HIS A 378 13.05 11.47 -4.82
C HIS A 378 13.83 11.88 -3.57
N ILE A 379 15.12 12.18 -3.72
CA ILE A 379 16.06 12.42 -2.60
C ILE A 379 15.92 13.85 -2.05
N ASN A 380 15.98 14.84 -2.93
CA ASN A 380 16.04 16.26 -2.53
C ASN A 380 14.86 16.72 -1.67
N PRO A 381 13.60 16.35 -1.96
CA PRO A 381 12.47 16.73 -1.11
C PRO A 381 12.54 16.11 0.28
N VAL A 382 13.05 14.89 0.38
CA VAL A 382 13.14 14.18 1.66
C VAL A 382 14.25 14.81 2.53
N VAL A 383 15.42 15.10 1.96
CA VAL A 383 16.52 15.80 2.65
C VAL A 383 16.10 17.22 3.05
N SER A 384 15.44 17.97 2.16
CA SER A 384 14.90 19.31 2.47
C SER A 384 13.83 19.27 3.57
N GLY A 385 13.15 18.14 3.71
CA GLY A 385 12.17 17.89 4.77
C GLY A 385 12.76 17.70 6.17
N CYS A 386 14.08 17.51 6.32
CA CYS A 386 14.73 17.32 7.63
C CYS A 386 14.65 18.57 8.51
N ALA A 387 14.85 19.76 7.93
CA ALA A 387 14.77 21.04 8.65
C ALA A 387 13.37 21.27 9.29
N PRO A 388 12.25 21.21 8.55
CA PRO A 388 10.94 21.37 9.16
C PRO A 388 10.56 20.23 10.12
N ARG A 389 11.00 18.98 9.88
CA ARG A 389 10.78 17.87 10.83
C ARG A 389 11.43 18.15 12.18
N THR A 390 12.68 18.62 12.17
CA THR A 390 13.43 18.96 13.39
C THR A 390 12.77 20.10 14.16
N ARG A 391 12.27 21.13 13.46
CA ARG A 391 11.53 22.24 14.10
C ARG A 391 10.19 21.80 14.69
N ASN A 392 9.47 20.91 14.02
CA ASN A 392 8.15 20.46 14.47
C ASN A 392 8.19 19.47 15.66
N MET A 393 9.38 19.11 16.13
CA MET A 393 9.54 18.23 17.29
C MET A 393 9.39 18.96 18.64
N TRP A 394 9.31 20.30 18.64
CA TRP A 394 9.27 21.09 19.87
C TRP A 394 8.36 22.30 19.83
#